data_AF-A0A0S8DXZ6-F1
#
_entry.id   AF-A0A0S8DXZ6-F1
#
_cell.length_a   1.000
_cell.length_b   1.000
_cell.length_c   1.000
_cell.angle_alpha   90.00
_cell.angle_beta   90.00
_cell.angle_gamma   90.00
#
_symmetry.space_group_name_H-M   'P 1'
#
loop_
_entity.id
_entity.type
_entity.pdbx_description
1 polymer ?
#
loop_
_entity_poly.entity_id
_entity_poly.type
_entity_poly.pdbx_seq_one_letter_code
_entity_poly.pdbx_strand_id
1 'polypeptide(L)'
;MRTAFYSQFLKPGHICFDIGANMGNRTEAFLEIGCKVIAVEPQGQCVEHLLSVFGRNPNLVIVNKALDKGPGEQEIYISDAHTLSSMSKEWIECVKSEDGPFKDFSWDKKVTVETETLDALISQHGKPAFCKIDVEGFEYNVLQGLTQQIDALSFEFSMGVIYTTMKCIEYLAELGPTVFNYSLGETMKLELPEHVDRSRIIEILENMPREKSTGGDIYAMRNS
;
A
#
# COMPACT_ATOMS: atom_id res chain seq x y z
N MET A 1 -9.03 -1.13 -16.89
CA MET A 1 -9.85 -0.94 -15.66
C MET A 1 -9.10 -0.10 -14.63
N ARG A 2 -7.93 -0.54 -14.15
CA ARG A 2 -7.09 0.20 -13.19
C ARG A 2 -6.73 1.62 -13.65
N THR A 3 -6.27 1.77 -14.89
CA THR A 3 -5.91 3.07 -15.49
C THR A 3 -7.06 4.09 -15.41
N ALA A 4 -8.28 3.66 -15.78
CA ALA A 4 -9.46 4.51 -15.70
C ALA A 4 -9.83 4.87 -14.26
N PHE A 5 -9.73 3.91 -13.34
CA PHE A 5 -9.99 4.13 -11.92
C PHE A 5 -9.00 5.14 -11.31
N TYR A 6 -7.70 4.95 -11.54
CA TYR A 6 -6.67 5.83 -10.98
C TYR A 6 -6.61 7.20 -11.67
N SER A 7 -7.15 7.35 -12.89
CA SER A 7 -7.29 8.65 -13.57
C SER A 7 -8.22 9.62 -12.83
N GLN A 8 -8.97 9.16 -11.83
CA GLN A 8 -9.74 10.03 -10.93
C GLN A 8 -8.84 10.82 -9.96
N PHE A 9 -7.66 10.27 -9.63
CA PHE A 9 -6.69 10.87 -8.72
C PHE A 9 -5.46 11.44 -9.43
N LEU A 10 -5.14 10.88 -10.60
CA LEU A 10 -3.88 11.13 -11.30
C LEU A 10 -4.08 11.80 -12.66
N LYS A 11 -3.06 12.57 -13.06
CA LYS A 11 -2.94 13.19 -14.39
C LYS A 11 -1.54 12.95 -14.94
N PRO A 12 -1.34 13.03 -16.27
CA PRO A 12 -0.02 12.98 -16.87
C PRO A 12 0.95 13.96 -16.20
N GLY A 13 2.18 13.51 -15.94
CA GLY A 13 3.22 14.30 -15.27
C GLY A 13 3.15 14.33 -13.74
N HIS A 14 2.07 13.83 -13.12
CA HIS A 14 2.04 13.67 -11.66
C HIS A 14 3.10 12.67 -11.18
N ILE A 15 3.63 12.89 -9.97
CA ILE A 15 4.43 11.90 -9.26
C ILE A 15 3.48 10.97 -8.51
N CYS A 16 3.73 9.68 -8.55
CA CYS A 16 3.01 8.69 -7.77
C CYS A 16 3.97 7.67 -7.16
N PHE A 17 3.63 7.22 -5.96
CA PHE A 17 4.40 6.21 -5.24
C PHE A 17 3.61 4.89 -5.28
N ASP A 18 4.30 3.81 -5.62
CA ASP A 18 3.79 2.44 -5.62
C ASP A 18 4.60 1.65 -4.58
N ILE A 19 4.13 1.62 -3.34
CA ILE A 19 4.83 1.01 -2.20
C ILE A 19 4.35 -0.44 -2.06
N GLY A 20 5.29 -1.38 -2.19
CA GLY A 20 4.96 -2.79 -2.39
C GLY A 20 4.60 -3.09 -3.84
N ALA A 21 5.37 -2.54 -4.78
CA ALA A 21 5.05 -2.58 -6.21
C ALA A 21 4.95 -4.01 -6.77
N ASN A 22 5.58 -5.00 -6.13
CA ASN A 22 5.50 -6.41 -6.48
C ASN A 22 5.83 -6.62 -7.97
N MET A 23 4.97 -7.29 -8.73
CA MET A 23 5.16 -7.51 -10.17
C MET A 23 4.72 -6.29 -11.03
N GLY A 24 4.30 -5.18 -10.43
CA GLY A 24 4.08 -3.91 -11.11
C GLY A 24 2.66 -3.66 -11.62
N ASN A 25 1.65 -4.34 -11.06
CA ASN A 25 0.24 -4.18 -11.48
C ASN A 25 -0.27 -2.72 -11.36
N ARG A 26 0.18 -1.99 -10.33
CA ARG A 26 -0.18 -0.57 -10.14
C ARG A 26 0.76 0.35 -10.90
N THR A 27 2.06 0.06 -10.84
CA THR A 27 3.10 0.69 -11.67
C THR A 27 2.70 0.79 -13.15
N GLU A 28 2.23 -0.30 -13.77
CA GLU A 28 1.78 -0.30 -15.17
C GLU A 28 0.66 0.72 -15.41
N ALA A 29 -0.40 0.68 -14.60
CA ALA A 29 -1.54 1.59 -14.73
C ALA A 29 -1.11 3.07 -14.54
N PHE A 30 -0.20 3.35 -13.61
CA PHE A 30 0.30 4.70 -13.39
C PHE A 30 1.18 5.19 -14.55
N LEU A 31 2.01 4.33 -15.12
CA LEU A 31 2.81 4.64 -16.31
C LEU A 31 1.92 4.87 -17.54
N GLU A 32 0.86 4.10 -17.71
CA GLU A 32 -0.14 4.30 -18.78
C GLU A 32 -0.85 5.66 -18.69
N ILE A 33 -1.13 6.15 -17.48
CA ILE A 33 -1.67 7.51 -17.26
C ILE A 33 -0.63 8.59 -17.64
N GLY A 34 0.65 8.23 -17.73
CA GLY A 34 1.75 9.15 -18.02
C GLY A 34 2.34 9.79 -16.77
N CYS A 35 2.19 9.15 -15.60
CA CYS A 35 2.81 9.62 -14.35
C CYS A 35 4.30 9.26 -14.29
N LYS A 36 5.03 9.99 -13.44
CA LYS A 36 6.33 9.56 -12.93
C LYS A 36 6.10 8.64 -11.72
N VAL A 37 6.52 7.39 -11.83
CA VAL A 37 6.30 6.36 -10.82
C VAL A 37 7.57 6.12 -10.02
N ILE A 38 7.46 6.17 -8.69
CA ILE A 38 8.48 5.67 -7.77
C ILE A 38 7.96 4.36 -7.20
N ALA A 39 8.46 3.24 -7.72
CA ALA A 39 8.08 1.90 -7.32
C ALA A 39 9.05 1.38 -6.25
N VAL A 40 8.55 1.05 -5.07
CA VAL A 40 9.33 0.53 -3.94
C VAL A 40 9.00 -0.94 -3.75
N GLU A 41 10.01 -1.80 -3.82
CA GLU A 41 9.85 -3.23 -3.68
C GLU A 41 11.10 -3.86 -3.04
N PRO A 42 10.99 -4.53 -1.88
CA PRO A 42 12.13 -5.14 -1.21
C PRO A 42 12.51 -6.54 -1.76
N GLN A 43 11.61 -7.25 -2.44
CA GLN A 43 11.89 -8.60 -2.93
C GLN A 43 12.70 -8.53 -4.24
N GLY A 44 13.96 -9.01 -4.18
CA GLY A 44 14.87 -8.99 -5.33
C GLY A 44 14.29 -9.61 -6.61
N GLN A 45 13.55 -10.72 -6.51
CA GLN A 45 12.89 -11.36 -7.66
C GLN A 45 11.84 -10.46 -8.33
N CYS A 46 11.09 -9.69 -7.54
CA CYS A 46 10.09 -8.75 -8.04
C CYS A 46 10.78 -7.54 -8.67
N VAL A 47 11.86 -7.04 -8.06
CA VAL A 47 12.70 -5.98 -8.63
C VAL A 47 13.31 -6.37 -9.98
N GLU A 48 13.84 -7.59 -10.11
CA GLU A 48 14.35 -8.12 -11.37
C GLU A 48 13.26 -8.17 -12.45
N HIS A 49 12.03 -8.57 -12.08
CA HIS A 49 10.88 -8.54 -12.97
C HIS A 49 10.53 -7.12 -13.41
N LEU A 50 10.41 -6.17 -12.46
CA LEU A 50 10.11 -4.76 -12.75
C LEU A 50 11.16 -4.14 -13.69
N LEU A 51 12.45 -4.44 -13.47
CA LEU A 51 13.54 -4.00 -14.35
C LEU A 51 13.43 -4.61 -15.74
N SER A 52 13.07 -5.89 -15.85
CA SER A 52 12.91 -6.58 -17.12
C SER A 52 11.76 -6.02 -17.96
N VAL A 53 10.60 -5.76 -17.33
CA VAL A 53 9.39 -5.33 -18.01
C VAL A 53 9.38 -3.82 -18.25
N PHE A 54 9.75 -3.02 -17.24
CA PHE A 54 9.56 -1.57 -17.25
C PHE A 54 10.86 -0.77 -17.19
N GLY A 55 12.03 -1.40 -17.02
CA GLY A 55 13.29 -0.70 -16.74
C GLY A 55 13.81 0.24 -17.84
N ARG A 56 13.21 0.22 -19.04
CA ARG A 56 13.50 1.18 -20.12
C ARG A 56 12.59 2.41 -20.12
N ASN A 57 11.57 2.44 -19.26
CA ASN A 57 10.64 3.55 -19.18
C ASN A 57 11.30 4.72 -18.39
N PRO A 58 11.50 5.90 -18.99
CA PRO A 58 12.18 7.01 -18.32
C PRO A 58 11.36 7.62 -17.17
N ASN A 59 10.07 7.30 -17.08
CA ASN A 59 9.18 7.77 -16.02
C ASN A 59 9.14 6.84 -14.81
N LEU A 60 9.85 5.72 -14.82
CA LEU A 60 9.92 4.78 -13.70
C LEU A 60 11.24 4.91 -12.96
N VAL A 61 11.16 4.99 -11.63
CA VAL A 61 12.27 4.77 -10.71
C VAL A 61 11.92 3.56 -9.84
N ILE A 62 12.81 2.58 -9.80
CA ILE A 62 12.67 1.40 -8.94
C ILE A 62 13.61 1.57 -7.74
N VAL A 63 13.06 1.46 -6.54
CA VAL A 63 13.76 1.53 -5.26
C VAL A 63 13.71 0.16 -4.61
N ASN A 64 14.85 -0.54 -4.60
CA ASN A 64 14.98 -1.85 -3.96
C ASN A 64 15.20 -1.69 -2.45
N LYS A 65 14.15 -1.29 -1.74
CA LYS A 65 14.09 -1.11 -0.28
C LYS A 65 12.68 -1.43 0.22
N ALA A 66 12.52 -1.60 1.52
CA ALA A 66 11.22 -1.52 2.18
C ALA A 66 11.00 -0.11 2.76
N LEU A 67 9.76 0.20 3.16
CA LEU A 67 9.48 1.38 3.97
C LEU A 67 9.13 0.99 5.41
N ASP A 68 9.54 1.82 6.36
CA ASP A 68 9.21 1.70 7.79
C ASP A 68 9.11 3.13 8.38
N LYS A 69 8.89 3.22 9.69
CA LYS A 69 8.86 4.47 10.46
C LYS A 69 10.20 5.21 10.51
N GLY A 70 11.28 4.56 10.08
CA GLY A 70 12.64 5.09 10.12
C GLY A 70 13.60 4.35 9.17
N PRO A 71 14.72 4.97 8.80
CA PRO A 71 15.76 4.30 8.02
C PRO A 71 16.43 3.20 8.86
N GLY A 72 16.90 2.15 8.20
CA GLY A 72 17.59 1.05 8.87
C GLY A 72 17.55 -0.24 8.07
N GLU A 73 17.45 -1.35 8.79
CA GLU A 73 17.31 -2.69 8.23
C GLU A 73 16.18 -3.42 8.95
N GLN A 74 15.43 -4.25 8.23
CA GLN A 74 14.39 -5.10 8.79
C GLN A 74 14.40 -6.48 8.14
N GLU A 75 13.80 -7.46 8.83
CA GLU A 75 13.53 -8.77 8.26
C GLU A 75 12.21 -8.76 7.47
N ILE A 76 12.25 -9.17 6.20
CA ILE A 76 11.06 -9.60 5.45
C ILE A 76 10.98 -11.13 5.48
N TYR A 77 9.78 -11.66 5.75
CA TYR A 77 9.46 -13.08 5.72
C TYR A 77 8.98 -13.41 4.31
N ILE A 78 9.72 -14.25 3.60
CA ILE A 78 9.45 -14.59 2.21
C ILE A 78 8.50 -15.77 2.15
N SER A 79 7.35 -15.57 1.53
CA SER A 79 6.40 -16.65 1.25
C SER A 79 6.74 -17.39 -0.04
N ASP A 80 6.27 -18.63 -0.14
CA ASP A 80 6.23 -19.37 -1.41
C ASP A 80 5.27 -18.74 -2.45
N ALA A 81 4.43 -17.78 -2.06
CA ALA A 81 3.78 -16.81 -2.95
C ALA A 81 4.31 -15.39 -2.70
N HIS A 82 4.88 -14.76 -3.73
CA HIS A 82 5.49 -13.43 -3.63
C HIS A 82 4.52 -12.32 -3.19
N THR A 83 3.22 -12.50 -3.42
CA THR A 83 2.15 -11.60 -2.96
C THR A 83 1.84 -11.71 -1.48
N LEU A 84 2.40 -12.69 -0.76
CA LEU A 84 2.13 -12.90 0.66
C LEU A 84 3.38 -12.65 1.53
N SER A 85 4.51 -12.26 0.93
CA SER A 85 5.71 -11.89 1.68
C SER A 85 5.45 -10.64 2.49
N SER A 86 5.82 -10.66 3.78
CA SER A 86 5.47 -9.57 4.70
C SER A 86 6.57 -9.34 5.74
N MET A 87 6.66 -8.10 6.23
CA MET A 87 7.46 -7.74 7.42
C MET A 87 6.63 -7.84 8.71
N SER A 88 5.32 -8.03 8.60
CA SER A 88 4.37 -8.09 9.71
C SER A 88 4.17 -9.52 10.21
N LYS A 89 4.82 -9.88 11.31
CA LYS A 89 4.60 -11.18 11.98
C LYS A 89 3.14 -11.39 12.39
N GLU A 90 2.50 -10.34 12.92
CA GLU A 90 1.11 -10.39 13.36
C GLU A 90 0.17 -10.72 12.20
N TRP A 91 0.39 -10.10 11.03
CA TRP A 91 -0.37 -10.42 9.82
C TRP A 91 -0.14 -11.86 9.38
N ILE A 92 1.12 -12.32 9.33
CA ILE A 92 1.47 -13.70 8.95
C ILE A 92 0.79 -14.71 9.88
N GLU A 93 0.85 -14.49 11.19
CA GLU A 93 0.20 -15.35 12.20
C GLU A 93 -1.31 -15.40 12.00
N CYS A 94 -1.93 -14.26 11.67
CA CYS A 94 -3.37 -14.18 11.41
C CYS A 94 -3.77 -14.96 10.15
N VAL A 95 -3.09 -14.72 9.02
CA VAL A 95 -3.47 -15.32 7.74
C VAL A 95 -3.08 -16.79 7.61
N LYS A 96 -2.06 -17.23 8.34
CA LYS A 96 -1.61 -18.63 8.43
C LYS A 96 -2.35 -19.45 9.50
N SER A 97 -3.23 -18.83 10.30
CA SER A 97 -4.04 -19.55 11.29
C SER A 97 -4.82 -20.71 10.67
N GLU A 98 -5.28 -21.68 11.47
CA GLU A 98 -5.99 -22.88 10.97
C GLU A 98 -7.22 -22.54 10.09
N ASP A 99 -7.94 -21.48 10.48
CA ASP A 99 -9.08 -20.94 9.74
C ASP A 99 -8.68 -19.77 8.81
N GLY A 100 -7.37 -19.53 8.62
CA GLY A 100 -6.82 -18.43 7.84
C GLY A 100 -6.91 -18.67 6.34
N PRO A 101 -7.04 -17.60 5.52
CA PRO A 101 -7.15 -17.74 4.07
C PRO A 101 -5.88 -18.31 3.42
N PHE A 102 -4.73 -18.24 4.11
CA PHE A 102 -3.42 -18.63 3.57
C PHE A 102 -2.72 -19.68 4.44
N LYS A 103 -3.50 -20.54 5.12
CA LYS A 103 -2.98 -21.61 6.00
C LYS A 103 -2.03 -22.60 5.31
N ASP A 104 -2.19 -22.81 4.02
CA ASP A 104 -1.43 -23.77 3.22
C ASP A 104 -0.14 -23.16 2.63
N PHE A 105 0.09 -21.85 2.80
CA PHE A 105 1.31 -21.16 2.38
C PHE A 105 2.38 -21.19 3.47
N SER A 106 3.65 -21.10 3.06
CA SER A 106 4.78 -21.10 3.98
C SER A 106 5.53 -19.77 3.96
N TRP A 107 6.27 -19.50 5.04
CA TRP A 107 7.10 -18.29 5.24
C TRP A 107 8.44 -18.72 5.84
N ASP A 108 9.09 -19.68 5.19
CA ASP A 108 10.21 -20.43 5.78
C ASP A 108 11.56 -19.73 5.58
N LYS A 109 11.58 -18.64 4.83
CA LYS A 109 12.78 -17.85 4.52
C LYS A 109 12.64 -16.45 5.07
N LYS A 110 13.76 -15.88 5.49
CA LYS A 110 13.88 -14.47 5.86
C LYS A 110 15.01 -13.82 5.09
N VAL A 111 14.82 -12.57 4.74
CA VAL A 111 15.84 -11.73 4.10
C VAL A 111 15.92 -10.41 4.86
N THR A 112 17.13 -9.93 5.12
CA THR A 112 17.33 -8.58 5.64
C THR A 112 17.29 -7.61 4.48
N VAL A 113 16.47 -6.56 4.62
CA VAL A 113 16.30 -5.51 3.61
C VAL A 113 16.54 -4.14 4.23
N GLU A 114 17.11 -3.23 3.46
CA GLU A 114 17.22 -1.82 3.86
C GLU A 114 15.82 -1.20 3.91
N THR A 115 15.60 -0.35 4.91
CA THR A 115 14.37 0.44 5.06
C THR A 115 14.64 1.93 4.94
N GLU A 116 13.63 2.67 4.51
CA GLU A 116 13.61 4.12 4.41
C GLU A 116 12.23 4.66 4.81
N THR A 117 12.06 5.97 4.95
CA THR A 117 10.75 6.57 5.28
C THR A 117 10.03 7.14 4.06
N LEU A 118 8.69 7.25 4.14
CA LEU A 118 7.91 7.96 3.13
C LEU A 118 8.39 9.42 2.96
N ASP A 119 8.73 10.10 4.05
CA ASP A 119 9.27 11.47 3.98
C ASP A 119 10.61 11.56 3.25
N ALA A 120 11.50 10.58 3.41
CA ALA A 120 12.75 10.54 2.67
C ALA A 120 12.50 10.36 1.16
N LEU A 121 11.51 9.54 0.77
CA LEU A 121 11.09 9.43 -0.62
C LEU A 121 10.50 10.74 -1.15
N ILE A 122 9.66 11.42 -0.36
CA ILE A 122 9.13 12.75 -0.70
C ILE A 122 10.26 13.75 -0.91
N SER A 123 11.26 13.75 -0.01
CA SER A 123 12.43 14.63 -0.09
C SER A 123 13.25 14.39 -1.36
N GLN A 124 13.46 13.12 -1.72
CA GLN A 124 14.30 12.74 -2.86
C GLN A 124 13.59 12.87 -4.22
N HIS A 125 12.30 12.54 -4.28
CA HIS A 125 11.58 12.37 -5.55
C HIS A 125 10.49 13.41 -5.79
N GLY A 126 10.12 14.18 -4.76
CA GLY A 126 9.01 15.12 -4.75
C GLY A 126 7.74 14.53 -4.12
N LYS A 127 6.85 15.41 -3.68
CA LYS A 127 5.57 15.03 -3.07
C LYS A 127 4.67 14.32 -4.10
N PRO A 128 4.16 13.11 -3.80
CA PRO A 128 3.27 12.41 -4.72
C PRO A 128 1.87 13.03 -4.73
N ALA A 129 1.24 13.01 -5.90
CA ALA A 129 -0.20 13.26 -6.03
C ALA A 129 -1.03 12.06 -5.57
N PHE A 130 -0.47 10.85 -5.67
CA PHE A 130 -1.08 9.61 -5.17
C PHE A 130 -0.01 8.64 -4.64
N CYS A 131 -0.28 8.01 -3.49
CA CYS A 131 0.56 6.96 -2.93
C CYS A 131 -0.27 5.69 -2.70
N LYS A 132 0.07 4.58 -3.36
CA LYS A 132 -0.47 3.26 -2.99
C LYS A 132 0.49 2.60 -2.01
N ILE A 133 -0.07 2.02 -0.96
CA ILE A 133 0.64 1.21 0.03
C ILE A 133 0.00 -0.17 0.02
N ASP A 134 0.79 -1.19 -0.27
CA ASP A 134 0.34 -2.59 -0.29
C ASP A 134 1.48 -3.46 0.23
N VAL A 135 1.59 -3.60 1.56
CA VAL A 135 2.77 -4.19 2.20
C VAL A 135 2.40 -5.31 3.16
N GLU A 136 1.25 -5.93 2.91
CA GLU A 136 0.75 -7.14 3.57
C GLU A 136 0.76 -7.00 5.10
N GLY A 137 0.05 -6.01 5.63
CA GLY A 137 -0.15 -5.83 7.07
C GLY A 137 0.93 -5.00 7.77
N PHE A 138 1.83 -4.37 7.01
CA PHE A 138 2.86 -3.45 7.53
C PHE A 138 2.54 -1.96 7.25
N GLU A 139 1.31 -1.65 6.82
CA GLU A 139 0.88 -0.33 6.34
C GLU A 139 1.05 0.74 7.42
N TYR A 140 0.71 0.42 8.67
CA TYR A 140 0.79 1.39 9.76
C TYR A 140 2.24 1.84 10.00
N ASN A 141 3.19 0.91 9.97
CA ASN A 141 4.61 1.22 10.11
C ASN A 141 5.12 2.11 8.96
N VAL A 142 4.71 1.81 7.73
CA VAL A 142 5.03 2.66 6.56
C VAL A 142 4.48 4.07 6.76
N LEU A 143 3.22 4.19 7.19
CA LEU A 143 2.57 5.47 7.44
C LEU A 143 3.24 6.26 8.56
N GLN A 144 3.77 5.62 9.60
CA GLN A 144 4.53 6.31 10.64
C GLN A 144 5.80 7.02 10.13
N GLY A 145 6.29 6.67 8.93
CA GLY A 145 7.36 7.36 8.23
C GLY A 145 6.92 8.58 7.41
N LEU A 146 5.63 8.97 7.49
CA LEU A 146 5.04 10.12 6.79
C LEU A 146 4.59 11.17 7.80
N THR A 147 5.27 12.32 7.83
CA THR A 147 4.96 13.40 8.78
C THR A 147 4.16 14.55 8.16
N GLN A 148 3.73 14.41 6.91
CA GLN A 148 3.00 15.42 6.17
C GLN A 148 1.82 14.83 5.37
N GLN A 149 0.73 15.59 5.21
CA GLN A 149 -0.37 15.15 4.36
C GLN A 149 0.07 15.09 2.89
N ILE A 150 -0.30 14.00 2.21
CA ILE A 150 -0.28 13.88 0.75
C ILE A 150 -1.70 13.98 0.19
N ASP A 151 -1.83 14.35 -1.09
CA ASP A 151 -3.13 14.76 -1.64
C ASP A 151 -4.14 13.60 -1.65
N ALA A 152 -3.68 12.42 -2.04
CA ALA A 152 -4.44 11.18 -1.95
C ALA A 152 -3.49 10.00 -1.72
N LEU A 153 -3.99 8.98 -1.01
CA LEU A 153 -3.30 7.71 -0.86
C LEU A 153 -4.31 6.58 -0.70
N SER A 154 -3.86 5.36 -0.97
CA SER A 154 -4.60 4.15 -0.64
C SER A 154 -3.71 3.16 0.09
N PHE A 155 -4.31 2.39 0.99
CA PHE A 155 -3.64 1.32 1.69
C PHE A 155 -4.55 0.09 1.80
N GLU A 156 -3.95 -1.09 1.74
CA GLU A 156 -4.68 -2.34 1.86
C GLU A 156 -5.30 -2.46 3.26
N PHE A 157 -6.50 -3.03 3.32
CA PHE A 157 -7.08 -3.52 4.55
C PHE A 157 -7.53 -4.97 4.37
N SER A 158 -7.37 -5.75 5.44
CA SER A 158 -7.91 -7.09 5.55
C SER A 158 -8.61 -7.25 6.88
N MET A 159 -9.74 -7.96 6.88
CA MET A 159 -10.54 -8.13 8.11
C MET A 159 -9.81 -8.91 9.20
N GLY A 160 -8.77 -9.68 8.84
CA GLY A 160 -7.91 -10.40 9.78
C GLY A 160 -7.08 -9.49 10.69
N VAL A 161 -6.71 -8.29 10.23
CA VAL A 161 -5.90 -7.32 11.00
C VAL A 161 -6.55 -5.94 11.03
N ILE A 162 -7.89 -5.89 11.11
CA ILE A 162 -8.67 -4.65 11.00
C ILE A 162 -8.26 -3.57 12.00
N TYR A 163 -7.74 -3.94 13.18
CA TYR A 163 -7.22 -2.99 14.16
C TYR A 163 -6.01 -2.20 13.63
N THR A 164 -5.16 -2.80 12.81
CA THR A 164 -4.05 -2.12 12.13
C THR A 164 -4.58 -1.12 11.11
N THR A 165 -5.61 -1.49 10.34
CA THR A 165 -6.32 -0.57 9.43
C THR A 165 -6.87 0.64 10.18
N MET A 166 -7.48 0.46 11.35
CA MET A 166 -7.99 1.58 12.15
C MET A 166 -6.87 2.52 12.60
N LYS A 167 -5.71 1.99 12.99
CA LYS A 167 -4.54 2.82 13.33
C LYS A 167 -4.05 3.65 12.15
N CYS A 168 -4.06 3.09 10.93
CA CYS A 168 -3.75 3.84 9.71
C CYS A 168 -4.70 5.02 9.50
N ILE A 169 -6.02 4.78 9.64
CA ILE A 169 -7.04 5.82 9.49
C ILE A 169 -6.85 6.93 10.52
N GLU A 170 -6.66 6.58 11.80
CA GLU A 170 -6.43 7.53 12.89
C GLU A 170 -5.18 8.37 12.62
N TYR A 171 -4.06 7.74 12.29
CA TYR A 171 -2.80 8.44 12.02
C TYR A 171 -2.92 9.44 10.86
N LEU A 172 -3.58 9.06 9.77
CA LEU A 172 -3.80 9.96 8.63
C LEU A 172 -4.71 11.15 8.99
N ALA A 173 -5.69 10.95 9.86
CA ALA A 173 -6.54 12.03 10.36
C ALA A 173 -5.80 12.97 11.33
N GLU A 174 -4.78 12.47 12.04
CA GLU A 174 -3.91 13.28 12.89
C GLU A 174 -2.96 14.19 12.09
N LEU A 175 -2.52 13.75 10.91
CA LEU A 175 -1.70 14.57 10.00
C LEU A 175 -2.46 15.79 9.45
N GLY A 176 -3.79 15.74 9.42
CA GLY A 176 -4.67 16.85 9.06
C GLY A 176 -6.04 16.41 8.56
N PRO A 177 -6.90 17.35 8.13
CA PRO A 177 -8.24 17.04 7.64
C PRO A 177 -8.20 16.06 6.46
N THR A 178 -8.84 14.91 6.64
CA THR A 178 -8.80 13.78 5.70
C THR A 178 -10.20 13.17 5.60
N VAL A 179 -10.63 12.85 4.38
CA VAL A 179 -11.86 12.10 4.10
C VAL A 179 -11.51 10.77 3.45
N PHE A 180 -12.38 9.79 3.63
CA PHE A 180 -12.11 8.39 3.32
C PHE A 180 -13.19 7.78 2.43
N ASN A 181 -12.80 6.79 1.65
CA ASN A 181 -13.69 5.87 0.94
C ASN A 181 -12.98 4.50 0.87
N TYR A 182 -13.63 3.48 0.33
CA TYR A 182 -13.01 2.17 0.21
C TYR A 182 -13.45 1.46 -1.07
N SER A 183 -12.64 0.51 -1.52
CA SER A 183 -12.93 -0.42 -2.61
C SER A 183 -12.80 -1.83 -2.08
N LEU A 184 -13.75 -2.72 -2.39
CA LEU A 184 -13.66 -4.13 -2.00
C LEU A 184 -12.84 -4.92 -3.03
N GLY A 185 -11.89 -5.71 -2.54
CA GLY A 185 -10.94 -6.48 -3.33
C GLY A 185 -10.34 -5.67 -4.49
N GLU A 186 -10.22 -6.31 -5.65
CA GLU A 186 -9.69 -5.71 -6.88
C GLU A 186 -10.78 -5.11 -7.79
N THR A 187 -11.93 -4.73 -7.25
CA THR A 187 -13.07 -4.24 -8.06
C THR A 187 -12.80 -2.91 -8.75
N MET A 188 -11.85 -2.11 -8.24
CA MET A 188 -11.53 -0.77 -8.76
C MET A 188 -12.78 0.14 -8.76
N LYS A 189 -13.54 0.09 -7.68
CA LYS A 189 -14.76 0.87 -7.51
C LYS A 189 -14.85 1.37 -6.08
N LEU A 190 -15.08 2.67 -5.93
CA LEU A 190 -15.39 3.24 -4.62
C LEU A 190 -16.80 2.83 -4.20
N GLU A 191 -16.94 2.33 -2.98
CA GLU A 191 -18.20 1.78 -2.46
C GLU A 191 -19.16 2.87 -1.97
N LEU A 192 -18.62 4.00 -1.52
CA LEU A 192 -19.44 5.12 -1.04
C LEU A 192 -19.65 6.15 -2.15
N PRO A 193 -20.87 6.72 -2.27
CA PRO A 193 -21.16 7.77 -3.25
C PRO A 193 -20.40 9.08 -2.95
N GLU A 194 -20.07 9.32 -1.68
CA GLU A 194 -19.31 10.47 -1.21
C GLU A 194 -18.23 9.99 -0.23
N HIS A 195 -17.13 10.73 -0.15
CA HIS A 195 -16.09 10.49 0.85
C HIS A 195 -16.61 10.88 2.24
N VAL A 196 -16.27 10.09 3.25
CA VAL A 196 -16.77 10.25 4.61
C VAL A 196 -15.64 10.61 5.58
N ASP A 197 -15.98 11.16 6.74
CA ASP A 197 -14.97 11.44 7.76
C ASP A 197 -14.43 10.16 8.42
N ARG A 198 -13.41 10.35 9.27
CA ARG A 198 -12.79 9.30 10.08
C ARG A 198 -13.81 8.47 10.86
N SER A 199 -14.72 9.12 11.60
CA SER A 199 -15.64 8.42 12.49
C SER A 199 -16.56 7.51 11.70
N ARG A 200 -17.03 7.97 10.55
CA ARG A 200 -17.93 7.19 9.70
C ARG A 200 -17.22 6.03 8.99
N ILE A 201 -15.98 6.20 8.52
CA ILE A 201 -15.27 5.06 7.90
C ILE A 201 -14.93 3.98 8.92
N ILE A 202 -14.57 4.36 10.15
CA ILE A 202 -14.34 3.41 11.26
C ILE A 202 -15.62 2.63 11.56
N GLU A 203 -16.75 3.31 11.71
CA GLU A 203 -18.05 2.67 11.95
C GLU A 203 -18.40 1.66 10.83
N ILE A 204 -18.15 2.01 9.56
CA ILE A 204 -18.40 1.10 8.43
C ILE A 204 -17.55 -0.16 8.55
N LEU A 205 -16.27 -0.02 8.84
CA LEU A 205 -15.34 -1.14 8.95
C LEU A 205 -15.63 -2.02 10.18
N GLU A 206 -16.05 -1.44 11.30
CA GLU A 206 -16.46 -2.20 12.50
C GLU A 206 -17.69 -3.08 12.26
N ASN A 207 -18.61 -2.62 11.41
CA ASN A 207 -19.84 -3.33 11.05
C ASN A 207 -19.70 -4.22 9.80
N MET A 208 -18.53 -4.24 9.16
CA MET A 208 -18.30 -5.08 7.99
C MET A 208 -18.24 -6.57 8.38
N PRO A 209 -18.82 -7.49 7.59
CA PRO A 209 -18.74 -8.92 7.86
C PRO A 209 -17.29 -9.38 8.00
N ARG A 210 -16.99 -10.07 9.11
CA ARG A 210 -15.62 -10.52 9.44
C ARG A 210 -15.19 -11.81 8.72
N GLU A 211 -15.63 -12.00 7.49
CA GLU A 211 -15.12 -13.08 6.68
C GLU A 211 -13.64 -12.81 6.40
N LYS A 212 -12.77 -13.77 6.69
CA LYS A 212 -11.31 -13.58 6.64
C LYS A 212 -10.78 -13.30 5.22
N SER A 213 -11.54 -13.65 4.18
CA SER A 213 -11.25 -13.34 2.78
C SER A 213 -11.70 -11.93 2.36
N THR A 214 -12.43 -11.22 3.22
CA THR A 214 -12.88 -9.85 2.92
C THR A 214 -11.73 -8.90 3.17
N GLY A 215 -11.39 -8.14 2.14
CA GLY A 215 -10.36 -7.12 2.15
C GLY A 215 -10.53 -6.18 0.97
N GLY A 216 -9.62 -5.24 0.84
CA GLY A 216 -9.64 -4.24 -0.23
C GLY A 216 -8.72 -3.08 0.10
N ASP A 217 -9.05 -1.91 -0.43
CA ASP A 217 -8.26 -0.69 -0.22
C ASP A 217 -9.08 0.40 0.45
N ILE A 218 -8.51 1.04 1.48
CA ILE A 218 -8.99 2.33 1.97
C ILE A 218 -8.34 3.43 1.14
N TYR A 219 -9.13 4.39 0.68
CA TYR A 219 -8.68 5.59 -0.02
C TYR A 219 -8.84 6.77 0.91
N ALA A 220 -7.74 7.44 1.24
CA ALA A 220 -7.69 8.64 2.05
C ALA A 220 -7.32 9.85 1.17
N MET A 221 -8.09 10.93 1.26
CA MET A 221 -7.89 12.15 0.49
C MET A 221 -7.85 13.34 1.43
N ARG A 222 -6.95 14.28 1.15
CA ARG A 222 -6.89 15.54 1.89
C ARG A 222 -8.21 16.31 1.69
N ASN A 223 -8.81 16.73 2.78
CA ASN A 223 -9.97 17.61 2.78
C ASN A 223 -9.47 19.07 2.95
N SER A 224 -9.81 19.96 2.02
CA SER A 224 -9.33 21.34 2.01
C SER A 224 -10.34 22.31 2.59
#